data_AF-A0A4Y9XUV1-F1
#
_entry.id   AF-A0A4Y9XUV1-F1
#
_cell.length_a   1.000
_cell.length_b   1.000
_cell.length_c   1.000
_cell.angle_alpha   90.00
_cell.angle_beta   90.00
_cell.angle_gamma   90.00
#
_symmetry.space_group_name_H-M   'P 1'
#
loop_
_entity.id
_entity.type
_entity.pdbx_description
1 polymer ?
#
loop_
_entity_poly.entity_id
_entity_poly.type
_entity_poly.pdbx_seq_one_letter_code
_entity_poly.pdbx_strand_id
1 'polypeptide(L)'
;MEATIQDLKSYYGLKVENESDHALFVYVFYFDPNHCGIQKWYPPDGYSAKDWQPLAKKAREGNVLTIGYGDGGTDPIEFSIKHGDRDTGFLKIILSMSQVDMEFIRQAPLTEQRPGRVVGPRARPMSPKWNSLMYALTCVR
;
A
#
# COMPACT_ATOMS: atom_id res chain seq x y z
N MET A 1 8.62 -10.64 0.37
CA MET A 1 9.18 -10.50 1.73
C MET A 1 8.09 -10.83 2.73
N GLU A 2 8.42 -11.18 3.97
CA GLU A 2 7.45 -11.53 5.02
C GLU A 2 7.79 -10.78 6.31
N ALA A 3 6.77 -10.36 7.06
CA ALA A 3 6.89 -9.82 8.40
C ALA A 3 5.86 -10.48 9.31
N THR A 4 6.28 -10.85 10.53
CA THR A 4 5.42 -11.46 11.53
C THR A 4 5.10 -10.46 12.63
N ILE A 5 3.82 -10.34 12.98
CA ILE A 5 3.26 -9.41 13.94
C ILE A 5 2.69 -10.23 15.10
N GLN A 6 3.27 -10.06 16.29
CA GLN A 6 2.88 -10.80 17.49
C GLN A 6 2.09 -9.94 18.49
N ASP A 7 2.35 -8.63 18.52
CA ASP A 7 1.61 -7.71 19.38
C ASP A 7 0.43 -7.08 18.63
N LEU A 8 -0.76 -7.63 18.86
CA LEU A 8 -2.00 -7.15 18.25
C LEU A 8 -2.65 -5.98 19.03
N LYS A 9 -2.05 -5.53 20.14
CA LYS A 9 -2.55 -4.38 20.92
C LYS A 9 -1.86 -3.07 20.56
N SER A 10 -0.76 -3.16 19.82
CA SER A 10 0.01 -2.00 19.39
C SER A 10 -0.46 -1.46 18.05
N TYR A 11 -0.25 -0.16 17.86
CA TYR A 11 -0.38 0.48 16.56
C TYR A 11 0.92 0.39 15.78
N TYR A 12 0.78 0.22 14.46
CA TYR A 12 1.87 0.09 13.52
C TYR A 12 1.86 1.22 12.49
N GLY A 13 3.00 1.38 11.85
CA GLY A 13 3.19 2.30 10.75
C GLY A 13 4.23 1.78 9.77
N LEU A 14 4.27 2.41 8.60
CA LEU A 14 5.21 2.10 7.52
C LEU A 14 6.13 3.29 7.28
N LYS A 15 7.45 3.02 7.26
CA LYS A 15 8.44 3.97 6.79
C LYS A 15 8.86 3.58 5.37
N VAL A 16 8.60 4.44 4.41
CA VAL A 16 9.11 4.29 3.03
C VAL A 16 10.22 5.30 2.83
N GLU A 17 11.41 4.81 2.49
CA GLU A 17 12.58 5.64 2.25
C GLU A 17 13.01 5.50 0.79
N ASN A 18 13.14 6.62 0.09
CA ASN A 18 13.54 6.65 -1.29
C ASN A 18 15.07 6.73 -1.40
N GLU A 19 15.68 5.58 -1.69
CA GLU A 19 17.12 5.46 -1.94
C GLU A 19 17.50 5.65 -3.42
N SER A 20 16.57 6.07 -4.27
CA SER A 20 16.82 6.31 -5.70
C SER A 20 17.22 7.77 -5.98
N ASP A 21 17.76 8.00 -7.17
CA ASP A 21 18.07 9.34 -7.70
C ASP A 21 16.86 10.06 -8.34
N HIS A 22 15.68 9.44 -8.27
CA HIS A 22 14.44 9.96 -8.84
C HIS A 22 13.43 10.29 -7.75
N ALA A 23 12.62 11.33 -7.95
CA ALA A 23 11.46 11.56 -7.10
C ALA A 23 10.36 10.55 -7.48
N LEU A 24 9.71 9.94 -6.49
CA LEU A 24 8.78 8.82 -6.70
C LEU A 24 7.43 9.05 -6.03
N PHE A 25 6.36 8.93 -6.79
CA PHE A 25 5.03 8.77 -6.23
C PHE A 25 4.90 7.37 -5.62
N VAL A 26 4.50 7.32 -4.35
CA VAL A 26 4.33 6.09 -3.57
C VAL A 26 2.85 5.77 -3.47
N TYR A 27 2.52 4.51 -3.67
CA TYR A 27 1.16 3.99 -3.52
C TYR A 27 1.25 2.76 -2.64
N VAL A 28 0.36 2.67 -1.65
CA VAL A 28 0.34 1.54 -0.72
C VAL A 28 -1.06 0.97 -0.68
N PHE A 29 -1.16 -0.32 -0.99
CA PHE A 29 -2.40 -1.09 -0.96
C PHE A 29 -2.26 -2.28 -0.02
N TYR A 30 -3.32 -2.60 0.69
CA TYR A 30 -3.41 -3.78 1.54
C TYR A 30 -4.50 -4.70 1.02
N PHE A 31 -4.13 -5.95 0.78
CA PHE A 31 -5.06 -7.02 0.41
C PHE A 31 -5.30 -7.91 1.63
N ASP A 32 -6.58 -8.06 2.00
CA ASP A 32 -7.05 -9.00 3.02
C ASP A 32 -7.65 -10.24 2.32
N PRO A 33 -6.98 -11.40 2.39
CA PRO A 33 -7.46 -12.65 1.80
C PRO A 33 -8.74 -13.18 2.43
N ASN A 34 -9.06 -12.86 3.69
CA ASN A 34 -10.25 -13.39 4.36
C ASN A 34 -11.53 -12.91 3.72
N HIS A 35 -11.50 -11.71 3.13
CA HIS A 35 -12.64 -11.13 2.43
C HIS A 35 -12.30 -10.67 1.01
N CYS A 36 -11.14 -11.07 0.47
CA CYS A 36 -10.63 -10.73 -0.85
C CYS A 36 -10.71 -9.22 -1.21
N GLY A 37 -10.59 -8.33 -0.24
CA GLY A 37 -10.70 -6.88 -0.47
C GLY A 37 -9.33 -6.23 -0.56
N ILE A 38 -9.22 -5.22 -1.41
CA ILE A 38 -8.00 -4.42 -1.59
C ILE A 38 -8.30 -2.99 -1.16
N GLN A 39 -7.68 -2.57 -0.06
CA GLN A 39 -7.77 -1.23 0.51
C GLN A 39 -6.58 -0.39 0.04
N LYS A 40 -6.80 0.91 -0.17
CA LYS A 40 -5.73 1.88 -0.41
C LYS A 40 -5.36 2.50 0.94
N TRP A 41 -4.12 2.33 1.37
CA TRP A 41 -3.58 2.94 2.58
C TRP A 41 -2.88 4.27 2.28
N TYR A 42 -2.30 4.42 1.08
CA TYR A 42 -1.68 5.68 0.67
C TYR A 42 -1.73 5.87 -0.87
N PRO A 43 -1.96 7.10 -1.37
CA PRO A 43 -2.36 8.29 -0.62
C PRO A 43 -3.77 8.11 -0.02
N PRO A 44 -4.09 8.74 1.13
CA PRO A 44 -5.40 8.58 1.75
C PRO A 44 -6.48 9.27 0.91
N ASP A 45 -7.74 8.90 1.15
CA ASP A 45 -8.88 9.45 0.42
C ASP A 45 -9.03 10.95 0.71
N GLY A 46 -9.37 11.72 -0.33
CA GLY A 46 -9.51 13.18 -0.23
C GLY A 46 -8.23 13.98 -0.45
N TYR A 47 -7.05 13.35 -0.59
CA TYR A 47 -5.84 14.05 -1.03
C TYR A 47 -6.04 14.58 -2.45
N SER A 48 -5.90 15.90 -2.64
CA SER A 48 -5.96 16.45 -3.98
C SER A 48 -4.69 16.09 -4.75
N ALA A 49 -4.78 16.08 -6.09
CA ALA A 49 -3.60 15.87 -6.94
C ALA A 49 -2.49 16.90 -6.69
N LYS A 50 -2.82 18.08 -6.13
CA LYS A 50 -1.87 19.13 -5.77
C LYS A 50 -1.17 18.88 -4.44
N ASP A 51 -1.84 18.23 -3.49
CA ASP A 51 -1.31 17.94 -2.16
C ASP A 51 -0.40 16.71 -2.18
N TRP A 52 -0.60 15.83 -3.16
CA TRP A 52 0.23 14.65 -3.33
C TRP A 52 1.48 14.93 -4.15
N GLN A 53 2.56 15.24 -3.44
CA GLN A 53 3.90 15.42 -4.01
C GLN A 53 4.67 14.08 -4.05
N PRO A 54 5.58 13.89 -5.03
CA PRO A 54 6.42 12.71 -5.04
C PRO A 54 7.42 12.74 -3.88
N LEU A 55 7.72 11.57 -3.33
CA LEU A 55 8.77 11.37 -2.34
C LEU A 55 10.11 11.81 -2.92
N ALA A 56 10.85 12.67 -2.21
CA ALA A 56 12.08 13.24 -2.75
C ALA A 56 13.13 12.15 -3.02
N LYS A 57 14.06 12.41 -3.94
CA LYS A 57 15.21 11.54 -4.21
C LYS A 57 16.16 11.50 -3.00
N LYS A 58 16.98 10.45 -2.88
CA LYS A 58 17.87 10.18 -1.72
C LYS A 58 18.71 11.36 -1.22
N ALA A 59 19.12 12.25 -2.11
CA ALA A 59 20.01 13.38 -1.79
C ALA A 59 19.26 14.64 -1.34
N ARG A 60 17.95 14.58 -1.08
CA ARG A 60 17.12 15.70 -0.67
C ARG A 60 16.32 15.36 0.57
N GLU A 61 16.09 16.37 1.41
CA GLU A 61 15.14 16.28 2.52
C GLU A 61 13.74 15.93 1.99
N GLY A 62 12.98 15.21 2.82
CA GLY A 62 11.67 14.68 2.42
C GLY A 62 11.76 13.45 1.51
N ASN A 63 12.84 12.66 1.58
CA ASN A 63 12.96 11.35 0.93
C ASN A 63 12.36 10.21 1.78
N VAL A 64 11.82 10.53 2.96
CA VAL A 64 11.15 9.60 3.88
C VAL A 64 9.66 9.94 3.96
N LEU A 65 8.82 8.92 3.79
CA LEU A 65 7.38 8.98 3.98
C LEU A 65 7.03 8.05 5.14
N THR A 66 6.28 8.58 6.11
CA THR A 66 5.69 7.80 7.20
C THR A 66 4.19 7.63 6.94
N ILE A 67 3.67 6.41 7.14
CA ILE A 67 2.25 6.08 6.97
C ILE A 67 1.77 5.42 8.27
N GLY A 68 0.68 5.90 8.84
CA GLY A 68 0.14 5.46 10.13
C GLY A 68 0.88 5.98 11.36
N TYR A 69 1.82 6.92 11.18
CA TYR A 69 2.50 7.63 12.26
C TYR A 69 3.23 8.88 11.75
N GLY A 70 3.61 9.76 12.68
CA GLY A 70 4.34 10.99 12.37
C GLY A 70 3.53 11.97 11.52
N ASP A 71 4.22 12.77 10.72
CA ASP A 71 3.63 13.92 10.00
C ASP A 71 2.94 13.52 8.68
N GLY A 72 2.90 12.22 8.35
CA GLY A 72 2.31 11.69 7.11
C GLY A 72 0.78 11.70 7.05
N GLY A 73 0.10 12.19 8.09
CA GLY A 73 -1.34 12.51 8.08
C GLY A 73 -2.26 11.31 7.78
N THR A 74 -1.85 10.10 8.15
CA THR A 74 -2.61 8.87 7.97
C THR A 74 -2.85 8.18 9.30
N ASP A 75 -4.01 7.56 9.44
CA ASP A 75 -4.41 6.88 10.69
C ASP A 75 -3.48 5.70 11.00
N PRO A 76 -3.18 5.44 12.29
CA PRO A 76 -2.37 4.30 12.69
C PRO A 76 -2.94 2.97 12.22
N ILE A 77 -2.05 2.03 11.90
CA ILE A 77 -2.42 0.72 11.37
C ILE A 77 -2.60 -0.24 12.55
N GLU A 78 -3.80 -0.80 12.70
CA GLU A 78 -4.10 -1.83 13.68
C GLU A 78 -4.32 -3.17 12.98
N PHE A 79 -3.81 -4.25 13.58
CA PHE A 79 -4.03 -5.61 13.10
C PHE A 79 -4.87 -6.39 14.10
N SER A 80 -5.86 -7.11 13.61
CA SER A 80 -6.70 -8.00 14.43
C SER A 80 -6.90 -9.33 13.71
N ILE A 81 -6.90 -10.42 14.49
CA ILE A 81 -7.18 -11.77 13.99
C ILE A 81 -8.65 -12.06 14.27
N LYS A 82 -9.47 -12.14 13.21
CA LYS A 82 -10.90 -12.42 13.33
C LYS A 82 -11.18 -13.90 13.64
N HIS A 83 -10.43 -14.81 13.04
CA HIS A 83 -10.63 -16.26 13.17
C HIS A 83 -9.29 -16.99 13.35
N GLY A 84 -9.27 -18.00 14.23
CA GLY A 84 -8.08 -18.79 14.52
C GLY A 84 -7.00 -18.02 15.27
N ASP A 85 -5.76 -18.47 15.09
CA ASP A 85 -4.57 -17.95 15.80
C ASP A 85 -3.57 -17.26 14.86
N ARG A 86 -3.86 -17.27 13.54
CA ARG A 86 -3.03 -16.66 12.51
C ARG A 86 -3.89 -16.03 11.44
N ASP A 87 -3.51 -14.82 11.03
CA ASP A 87 -4.08 -14.14 9.87
C ASP A 87 -2.94 -13.63 8.97
N THR A 88 -3.13 -13.56 7.66
CA THR A 88 -2.10 -13.06 6.74
C THR A 88 -2.71 -12.19 5.66
N GLY A 89 -2.25 -10.94 5.60
CA GLY A 89 -2.54 -10.00 4.52
C GLY A 89 -1.32 -9.71 3.65
N PHE A 90 -1.55 -8.99 2.56
CA PHE A 90 -0.49 -8.62 1.62
C PHE A 90 -0.42 -7.11 1.43
N LEU A 91 0.72 -6.54 1.74
CA LEU A 91 1.04 -5.14 1.49
C LEU A 91 1.73 -5.00 0.14
N LYS A 92 1.09 -4.27 -0.78
CA LYS A 92 1.64 -3.93 -2.10
C LYS A 92 2.06 -2.46 -2.10
N ILE A 93 3.34 -2.22 -2.36
CA ILE A 93 3.89 -0.88 -2.58
C ILE A 93 4.17 -0.73 -4.07
N ILE A 94 3.66 0.32 -4.69
CA ILE A 94 3.92 0.66 -6.10
C ILE A 94 4.60 2.02 -6.12
N LEU A 95 5.60 2.16 -6.99
CA LEU A 95 6.43 3.35 -7.13
C LEU A 95 6.39 3.81 -8.59
N SER A 96 6.24 5.12 -8.79
CA SER A 96 6.16 5.73 -10.13
C SER A 96 6.92 7.04 -10.19
N MET A 97 7.58 7.32 -11.31
CA MET A 97 8.13 8.67 -11.57
C MET A 97 7.05 9.71 -11.95
N SER A 98 5.80 9.29 -12.16
CA SER A 98 4.67 10.16 -12.52
C SER A 98 3.43 9.84 -11.71
N GLN A 99 2.63 10.85 -11.41
CA GLN A 99 1.33 10.68 -10.78
C GLN A 99 0.39 9.90 -11.70
N VAL A 100 -0.29 8.91 -11.16
CA VAL A 100 -1.21 8.02 -11.87
C VAL A 100 -2.41 7.76 -11.00
N ASP A 101 -3.60 7.82 -11.60
CA ASP A 101 -4.81 7.39 -10.91
C ASP A 101 -4.79 5.86 -10.76
N MET A 102 -4.72 5.39 -9.51
CA MET A 102 -4.73 3.96 -9.16
C MET A 102 -6.01 3.54 -8.42
N GLU A 103 -7.07 4.35 -8.43
CA GLU A 103 -8.32 3.98 -7.75
C GLU A 103 -8.92 2.67 -8.28
N PHE A 104 -8.62 2.33 -9.54
CA PHE A 104 -9.04 1.08 -10.18
C PHE A 104 -8.50 -0.19 -9.50
N ILE A 105 -7.47 -0.09 -8.65
CA ILE A 105 -6.89 -1.23 -7.91
C ILE A 105 -7.75 -1.60 -6.70
N ARG A 106 -8.54 -0.66 -6.17
CA ARG A 106 -9.37 -0.89 -4.99
C ARG A 106 -10.43 -1.94 -5.28
N GLN A 107 -10.62 -2.82 -4.33
CA GLN A 107 -11.62 -3.88 -4.41
C GLN A 107 -12.37 -3.95 -3.09
N ALA A 108 -13.69 -3.80 -3.15
CA ALA A 108 -14.54 -4.00 -1.98
C ALA A 108 -14.44 -5.45 -1.48
N PRO A 109 -14.64 -5.71 -0.17
CA PRO A 109 -14.79 -7.05 0.35
C PRO A 109 -15.81 -7.85 -0.47
N LEU A 110 -15.51 -9.12 -0.73
CA LEU A 110 -16.39 -10.02 -1.45
C LEU A 110 -17.52 -10.46 -0.50
N THR A 111 -18.59 -9.67 -0.42
CA THR A 111 -19.77 -10.02 0.39
C THR A 111 -20.81 -10.83 -0.40
N GLU A 112 -20.87 -10.70 -1.73
CA GLU A 112 -21.66 -11.55 -2.65
C GLU A 112 -21.01 -11.59 -4.05
N GLN A 113 -21.25 -12.69 -4.80
CA GLN A 113 -20.67 -12.94 -6.12
C GLN A 113 -21.09 -11.88 -7.15
N ARG A 114 -20.15 -11.03 -7.57
CA ARG A 114 -20.26 -10.33 -8.86
C ARG A 114 -19.78 -11.27 -9.96
N PRO A 115 -20.44 -11.33 -11.13
CA PRO A 115 -19.88 -12.05 -12.27
C PRO A 115 -18.50 -11.46 -12.58
N GLY A 116 -17.47 -12.30 -12.46
CA GLY A 116 -16.08 -11.89 -12.64
C GLY A 116 -15.87 -11.28 -14.01
N ARG A 117 -15.39 -10.04 -14.06
CA ARG A 117 -14.90 -9.45 -15.30
C ARG A 117 -13.42 -9.78 -15.41
N VAL A 118 -13.09 -10.75 -16.25
CA VAL A 118 -11.70 -10.98 -16.67
C VAL A 118 -11.31 -9.82 -17.58
N VAL A 119 -10.60 -8.84 -17.04
CA VAL A 119 -9.87 -7.86 -17.85
C VAL A 119 -8.48 -8.44 -18.04
N GLY A 120 -8.23 -9.02 -19.21
CA GLY A 120 -6.88 -9.45 -19.59
C GLY A 120 -5.94 -8.25 -19.64
N PRO A 121 -4.71 -8.35 -19.14
CA PRO A 121 -3.78 -7.23 -19.17
C PRO A 121 -3.41 -6.92 -20.63
N ARG A 122 -3.70 -5.69 -21.08
CA ARG A 122 -3.01 -5.13 -22.23
C ARG A 122 -1.64 -4.67 -21.74
N ALA A 123 -0.63 -5.52 -21.90
CA ALA A 123 0.75 -5.13 -21.66
C ALA A 123 1.11 -3.98 -22.61
N ARG A 124 1.19 -2.76 -22.08
CA ARG A 124 1.94 -1.69 -22.74
C ARG A 124 3.42 -1.92 -22.38
N PRO A 125 4.35 -1.72 -23.33
CA PRO A 125 5.76 -1.67 -22.97
C PRO A 125 5.94 -0.56 -21.94
N MET A 126 6.22 -0.95 -20.70
CA MET A 126 6.52 -0.02 -19.62
C MET A 126 7.91 0.55 -19.90
N SER A 127 7.99 1.87 -20.10
CA SER A 127 9.25 2.58 -19.84
C SER A 127 9.72 2.25 -18.40
N PRO A 128 11.03 2.32 -18.08
CA PRO A 128 11.61 1.97 -16.77
C PRO A 128 11.20 2.88 -15.59
N LYS A 129 10.01 3.49 -15.64
CA LYS A 129 9.48 4.51 -14.73
C LYS A 129 8.77 3.96 -13.50
N TRP A 130 8.81 2.64 -13.30
CA TRP A 130 7.96 1.94 -12.34
C TRP A 130 8.74 0.88 -11.58
N ASN A 131 8.43 0.74 -10.29
CA ASN A 131 8.89 -0.38 -9.48
C ASN A 131 7.78 -0.79 -8.51
N SER A 132 7.87 -1.99 -7.93
CA SER A 132 6.91 -2.43 -6.93
C SER A 132 7.50 -3.43 -5.95
N LEU A 133 7.02 -3.39 -4.71
CA LEU A 133 7.40 -4.30 -3.63
C LEU A 133 6.15 -4.98 -3.07
N MET A 134 6.32 -6.18 -2.50
CA MET A 134 5.24 -6.91 -1.84
C MET A 134 5.74 -7.59 -0.57
N TYR A 135 4.97 -7.39 0.50
CA TYR A 135 5.20 -7.99 1.81
C TYR A 135 3.97 -8.81 2.21
N ALA A 136 4.19 -10.04 2.66
CA ALA A 136 3.20 -10.78 3.44
C ALA A 136 3.30 -10.30 4.89
N LEU A 137 2.18 -9.86 5.46
CA LEU A 137 2.08 -9.46 6.85
C LEU A 137 1.29 -10.54 7.57
N THR A 138 1.97 -11.34 8.38
CA THR A 138 1.36 -12.42 9.15
C THR A 138 1.19 -12.00 10.60
N CYS A 139 -0.05 -11.97 11.07
CA CYS A 139 -0.39 -11.80 12.48
C CYS A 139 -0.47 -13.16 13.16
N VAL A 140 0.10 -13.30 14.35
CA VAL A 140 0.04 -14.52 15.17
C VAL A 140 -0.33 -14.13 16.60
N ARG A 141 -1.20 -14.92 17.23
CA ARG A 141 -1.58 -14.77 18.66
C ARG A 141 -0.56 -15.37 19.61
#